data_AF-A0A1I8A837-F1
#
_entry.id   AF-A0A1I8A837-F1
#
_cell.length_a   1.000
_cell.length_b   1.000
_cell.length_c   1.000
_cell.angle_alpha   90.00
_cell.angle_beta   90.00
_cell.angle_gamma   90.00
#
_symmetry.space_group_name_H-M   'P 1'
#
loop_
_entity.id
_entity.type
_entity.pdbx_description
1 polymer ?
#
loop_
_entity_poly.entity_id
_entity_poly.type
_entity_poly.pdbx_seq_one_letter_code
_entity_poly.pdbx_strand_id
1 'polypeptide(L)'
;MDKLLGTWSGRFKRCLQIVAAANSDSAARVANVVLTGEGLVSSLAKLMATDLAAAVDIDNVYSTVKMSKESVLERVRTKFGKGCSFVVISMQAETQTLADSKRIPLWKIQHAGDLDSLYRALSHHLL
;
A
#
# COMPACT_ATOMS: atom_id res chain seq x y z
N MET A 1 -9.53 22.45 -8.27
CA MET A 1 -9.80 21.00 -8.03
C MET A 1 -8.65 20.34 -7.24
N ASP A 2 -7.52 21.05 -7.09
CA ASP A 2 -6.22 20.52 -6.63
C ASP A 2 -5.98 20.52 -5.12
N LYS A 3 -6.72 21.33 -4.34
CA LYS A 3 -6.53 21.37 -2.86
C LYS A 3 -6.92 20.07 -2.17
N LEU A 4 -7.98 19.40 -2.63
CA LEU A 4 -8.44 18.13 -2.03
C LEU A 4 -7.54 16.96 -2.40
N LEU A 5 -7.09 16.85 -3.66
CA LEU A 5 -6.08 15.84 -4.01
C LEU A 5 -4.74 16.09 -3.31
N GLY A 6 -4.38 17.37 -3.10
CA GLY A 6 -3.20 17.75 -2.31
C GLY A 6 -3.26 17.29 -0.86
N THR A 7 -4.42 17.40 -0.20
CA THR A 7 -4.57 16.95 1.19
C THR A 7 -4.52 15.42 1.32
N TRP A 8 -5.09 14.69 0.36
CA TRP A 8 -5.05 13.22 0.35
C TRP A 8 -3.65 12.68 0.03
N SER A 9 -3.01 13.17 -1.03
CA SER A 9 -1.66 12.72 -1.42
C SER A 9 -0.63 12.98 -0.33
N GLY A 10 -0.66 14.16 0.32
CA GLY A 10 0.23 14.46 1.44
C GLY A 10 0.03 13.53 2.64
N ARG A 11 -1.22 13.18 2.97
CA ARG A 11 -1.51 12.21 4.06
C ARG A 11 -1.02 10.80 3.71
N PHE A 12 -1.27 10.35 2.48
CA PHE A 12 -0.84 9.04 2.02
C PHE A 12 0.68 8.94 2.00
N LYS A 13 1.36 9.98 1.49
CA LYS A 13 2.81 10.08 1.47
C LYS A 13 3.42 9.91 2.86
N ARG A 14 2.89 10.60 3.87
CA ARG A 14 3.37 10.48 5.26
C ARG A 14 3.27 9.04 5.79
N CYS A 15 2.18 8.33 5.48
CA CYS A 15 2.02 6.94 5.89
C CYS A 15 3.08 6.04 5.24
N LEU A 16 3.26 6.16 3.92
CA LEU A 16 4.26 5.37 3.18
C LEU A 16 5.69 5.66 3.66
N GLN A 17 6.01 6.93 3.95
CA GLN A 17 7.33 7.35 4.41
C GLN A 17 7.69 6.77 5.77
N ILE A 18 6.74 6.63 6.70
CA ILE A 18 7.00 5.95 7.99
C ILE A 18 7.41 4.50 7.76
N VAL A 19 6.69 3.79 6.88
CA VAL A 19 7.02 2.40 6.55
C VAL A 19 8.39 2.30 5.88
N ALA A 20 8.68 3.20 4.94
CA ALA A 20 9.97 3.23 4.25
C ALA A 20 11.14 3.54 5.21
N ALA A 21 10.94 4.47 6.15
CA ALA A 21 11.91 4.79 7.18
C ALA A 21 12.14 3.61 8.14
N ALA A 22 11.08 2.92 8.56
CA ALA A 22 11.18 1.75 9.42
C ALA A 22 11.95 0.59 8.75
N ASN A 23 11.80 0.42 7.43
CA ASN A 23 12.54 -0.61 6.67
C ASN A 23 14.06 -0.37 6.59
N SER A 24 14.52 0.87 6.82
CA SER A 24 15.95 1.19 6.89
C SER A 24 16.59 0.75 8.20
N ASP A 25 15.78 0.45 9.22
CA ASP A 25 16.24 -0.15 10.47
C ASP A 25 16.34 -1.67 10.31
N SER A 26 17.49 -2.23 10.68
CA SER A 26 17.77 -3.67 10.55
C SER A 26 16.85 -4.54 11.42
N ALA A 27 16.16 -3.95 12.39
CA ALA A 27 15.30 -4.66 13.33
C ALA A 27 13.88 -4.97 12.78
N ALA A 28 13.36 -4.20 11.81
CA ALA A 28 11.98 -4.33 11.33
C ALA A 28 11.89 -4.43 9.80
N ARG A 29 11.55 -5.62 9.28
CA ARG A 29 11.33 -5.83 7.84
C ARG A 29 9.89 -5.48 7.44
N VAL A 30 9.62 -4.20 7.23
CA VAL A 30 8.32 -3.69 6.76
C VAL A 30 8.48 -3.20 5.33
N ALA A 31 7.49 -3.42 4.45
CA ALA A 31 7.58 -2.98 3.07
C ALA A 31 6.25 -2.42 2.57
N ASN A 32 6.34 -1.35 1.77
CA ASN A 32 5.21 -0.87 1.00
C ASN A 32 5.06 -1.70 -0.28
N VAL A 33 3.84 -2.16 -0.55
CA VAL A 33 3.49 -2.91 -1.77
C VAL A 33 2.30 -2.24 -2.43
N VAL A 34 2.41 -1.97 -3.73
CA VAL A 34 1.38 -1.27 -4.51
C VAL A 34 0.76 -2.24 -5.52
N LEU A 35 -0.55 -2.40 -5.44
CA LEU A 35 -1.34 -3.10 -6.45
C LEU A 35 -2.10 -2.06 -7.27
N THR A 36 -2.00 -2.14 -8.60
CA THR A 36 -2.55 -1.14 -9.52
C THR A 36 -3.32 -1.80 -10.66
N GLY A 37 -4.49 -1.24 -10.98
CA GLY A 37 -5.32 -1.66 -12.12
C GLY A 37 -4.82 -1.15 -13.47
N GLU A 38 -3.70 -0.44 -13.50
CA GLU A 38 -3.11 0.15 -14.70
C GLU A 38 -1.87 -0.60 -15.15
N GLY A 39 -1.39 -0.32 -16.36
CA GLY A 39 -0.13 -0.86 -16.85
C GLY A 39 1.04 -0.33 -16.03
N LEU A 40 2.05 -1.20 -15.78
CA LEU A 40 3.16 -0.91 -14.87
C LEU A 40 3.85 0.43 -15.16
N VAL A 41 4.08 0.77 -16.44
CA VAL A 41 4.71 2.04 -16.84
C VAL A 41 3.86 3.25 -16.42
N SER A 42 2.54 3.20 -16.60
CA SER A 42 1.61 4.28 -16.17
C SER A 42 1.66 4.44 -14.66
N SER A 43 1.61 3.34 -13.93
CA SER A 43 1.60 3.35 -12.46
C SER A 43 2.90 3.91 -11.89
N LEU A 44 4.05 3.53 -12.46
CA LEU A 44 5.35 4.08 -12.07
C LEU A 44 5.43 5.59 -12.37
N ALA A 45 4.97 6.04 -13.54
CA ALA A 45 4.93 7.46 -13.88
C ALA A 45 4.07 8.26 -12.88
N LYS A 46 2.91 7.71 -12.44
CA LYS A 46 2.06 8.34 -11.43
C LYS A 46 2.73 8.40 -10.05
N LEU A 47 3.43 7.34 -9.64
CA LEU A 47 4.20 7.34 -8.39
C LEU A 47 5.30 8.42 -8.42
N MET A 48 5.96 8.61 -9.56
CA MET A 48 6.96 9.68 -9.72
C MET A 48 6.32 11.07 -9.71
N ALA A 49 5.22 11.27 -10.46
CA ALA A 49 4.53 12.55 -10.54
C ALA A 49 3.91 12.99 -9.19
N THR A 50 3.61 12.04 -8.30
CA THR A 50 3.06 12.29 -6.96
C THR A 50 4.13 12.31 -5.86
N ASP A 51 5.41 12.20 -6.22
CA ASP A 51 6.54 12.14 -5.29
C ASP A 51 6.40 11.04 -4.23
N LEU A 52 5.86 9.89 -4.65
CA LEU A 52 5.68 8.67 -3.84
C LEU A 52 6.67 7.58 -4.21
N ALA A 53 7.35 7.69 -5.36
CA ALA A 53 8.27 6.67 -5.87
C ALA A 53 9.39 6.34 -4.88
N ALA A 54 9.91 7.31 -4.13
CA ALA A 54 10.97 7.08 -3.14
C ALA A 54 10.54 6.22 -1.93
N ALA A 55 9.23 6.06 -1.69
CA ALA A 55 8.72 5.30 -0.57
C ALA A 55 8.31 3.86 -0.94
N VAL A 56 8.41 3.48 -2.22
CA VAL A 56 7.96 2.18 -2.73
C VAL A 56 9.02 1.60 -3.67
N ASP A 57 9.58 0.45 -3.30
CA ASP A 57 10.50 -0.26 -4.18
C ASP A 57 9.81 -0.65 -5.49
N ILE A 58 10.51 -0.50 -6.62
CA ILE A 58 9.96 -0.82 -7.95
C ILE A 58 9.50 -2.29 -8.04
N ASP A 59 10.21 -3.20 -7.38
CA ASP A 59 9.89 -4.63 -7.33
C ASP A 59 8.66 -4.95 -6.47
N ASN A 60 8.10 -3.95 -5.79
CA ASN A 60 6.89 -4.04 -4.98
C ASN A 60 5.67 -3.41 -5.67
N VAL A 61 5.77 -3.03 -6.95
CA VAL A 61 4.65 -2.51 -7.75
C VAL A 61 4.13 -3.60 -8.69
N TYR A 62 2.86 -3.97 -8.52
CA TYR A 62 2.21 -5.04 -9.26
C TYR A 62 0.98 -4.58 -10.03
N SER A 63 0.98 -4.79 -11.34
CA SER A 63 -0.16 -4.53 -12.22
C SER A 63 -1.14 -5.69 -12.25
N THR A 64 -2.44 -5.40 -12.15
CA THR A 64 -3.53 -6.37 -12.26
C THR A 64 -4.19 -6.35 -13.65
N VAL A 65 -3.58 -5.69 -14.65
CA VAL A 65 -4.14 -5.61 -16.02
C VAL A 65 -4.19 -6.99 -16.68
N LYS A 66 -3.18 -7.83 -16.45
CA LYS A 66 -3.05 -9.17 -17.04
C LYS A 66 -3.23 -10.31 -16.02
N MET A 67 -3.39 -9.98 -14.74
CA MET A 67 -3.46 -10.95 -13.65
C MET A 67 -4.54 -10.50 -12.66
N SER A 68 -5.29 -11.45 -12.10
CA SER A 68 -6.28 -11.13 -11.09
C SER A 68 -5.61 -10.61 -9.80
N LYS A 69 -6.35 -9.85 -8.98
CA LYS A 69 -5.84 -9.36 -7.69
C LYS A 69 -5.43 -10.51 -6.78
N GLU A 70 -6.18 -11.61 -6.79
CA GLU A 70 -5.86 -12.85 -6.07
C GLU A 70 -4.50 -13.39 -6.48
N SER A 71 -4.25 -13.48 -7.79
CA SER A 71 -3.02 -14.02 -8.35
C SER A 71 -1.82 -13.14 -7.98
N VAL A 72 -2.01 -11.83 -7.97
CA VAL A 72 -0.99 -10.87 -7.52
C VAL A 72 -0.73 -11.02 -6.02
N LEU A 73 -1.77 -11.16 -5.18
CA LEU A 73 -1.60 -11.37 -3.74
C LEU A 73 -0.82 -12.66 -3.43
N GLU A 74 -1.09 -13.76 -4.12
CA GLU A 74 -0.31 -15.00 -3.94
C GLU A 74 1.16 -14.83 -4.37
N ARG A 75 1.42 -14.04 -5.43
CA ARG A 75 2.79 -13.71 -5.84
C ARG A 75 3.52 -12.86 -4.78
N VAL A 76 2.85 -11.87 -4.21
CA VAL A 76 3.37 -11.07 -3.09
C VAL A 76 3.68 -11.98 -1.89
N ARG A 77 2.76 -12.86 -1.51
CA ARG A 77 2.96 -13.82 -0.42
C ARG A 77 4.12 -14.78 -0.67
N THR A 78 4.31 -15.20 -1.91
CA THR A 78 5.44 -16.04 -2.32
C THR A 78 6.76 -15.29 -2.21
N LYS A 79 6.80 -14.02 -2.62
CA LYS A 79 8.00 -13.16 -2.54
C LYS A 79 8.45 -12.93 -1.09
N PHE A 80 7.54 -12.53 -0.21
CA PHE A 80 7.87 -12.17 1.17
C PHE A 80 7.91 -13.38 2.12
N GLY A 81 7.25 -14.48 1.76
CA GLY A 81 7.22 -15.72 2.54
C GLY A 81 6.04 -15.81 3.50
N LYS A 82 5.78 -17.03 3.99
CA LYS A 82 4.61 -17.34 4.83
C LYS A 82 4.69 -16.80 6.26
N GLY A 83 5.87 -16.38 6.72
CA GLY A 83 6.09 -15.82 8.05
C GLY A 83 5.80 -14.32 8.17
N CYS A 84 5.49 -13.65 7.06
CA CYS A 84 5.16 -12.23 7.05
C CYS A 84 3.66 -12.01 7.33
N SER A 85 3.38 -11.00 8.15
CA SER A 85 2.04 -10.44 8.30
C SER A 85 1.75 -9.48 7.14
N PHE A 86 0.55 -9.58 6.57
CA PHE A 86 0.09 -8.69 5.51
C PHE A 86 -1.11 -7.89 6.01
N VAL A 87 -1.12 -6.60 5.72
CA VAL A 87 -2.28 -5.73 5.93
C VAL A 87 -2.67 -5.15 4.57
N VAL A 88 -3.92 -5.34 4.17
CA VAL A 88 -4.46 -4.71 2.96
C VAL A 88 -4.97 -3.32 3.33
N ILE A 89 -4.59 -2.30 2.57
CA ILE A 89 -5.10 -0.94 2.71
C ILE A 89 -5.84 -0.60 1.42
N SER A 90 -7.15 -0.32 1.48
CA SER A 90 -7.94 -0.12 0.26
C SER A 90 -9.21 0.72 0.45
N MET A 91 -9.51 1.53 -0.56
CA MET A 91 -10.82 2.20 -0.76
C MET A 91 -11.79 1.36 -1.61
N GLN A 92 -11.27 0.41 -2.40
CA GLN A 92 -12.07 -0.35 -3.36
C GLN A 92 -12.79 -1.52 -2.69
N ALA A 93 -14.12 -1.58 -2.84
CA ALA A 93 -14.96 -2.64 -2.26
C ALA A 93 -14.52 -4.05 -2.69
N GLU A 94 -14.21 -4.25 -3.97
CA GLU A 94 -13.70 -5.53 -4.49
C GLU A 94 -12.45 -6.02 -3.74
N THR A 95 -11.49 -5.13 -3.52
CA THR A 95 -10.25 -5.45 -2.79
C THR A 95 -10.53 -5.71 -1.30
N GLN A 96 -11.51 -5.01 -0.71
CA GLN A 96 -11.93 -5.23 0.68
C GLN A 96 -12.56 -6.62 0.84
N THR A 97 -13.51 -6.99 -0.03
CA THR A 97 -14.14 -8.32 -0.03
C THR A 97 -13.12 -9.44 -0.25
N LEU A 98 -12.14 -9.22 -1.14
CA LEU A 98 -11.05 -10.16 -1.35
C LEU A 98 -10.19 -10.37 -0.10
N ALA A 99 -9.80 -9.29 0.58
CA ALA A 99 -9.03 -9.36 1.82
C ALA A 99 -9.80 -10.15 2.90
N ASP A 100 -11.10 -9.86 3.06
CA ASP A 100 -11.98 -10.57 3.99
C ASP A 100 -12.06 -12.07 3.66
N SER A 101 -12.27 -12.42 2.38
CA SER A 101 -12.32 -13.81 1.90
C SER A 101 -11.02 -14.58 2.18
N LYS A 102 -9.87 -13.91 2.01
CA LYS A 102 -8.53 -14.47 2.26
C LYS A 102 -8.10 -14.40 3.72
N ARG A 103 -8.93 -13.85 4.63
CA ARG A 103 -8.63 -13.61 6.05
C ARG A 103 -7.35 -12.79 6.25
N ILE A 104 -7.13 -11.80 5.40
CA ILE A 104 -6.01 -10.86 5.52
C ILE A 104 -6.53 -9.63 6.27
N PRO A 105 -5.85 -9.16 7.35
CA PRO A 105 -6.19 -7.91 8.01
C PRO A 105 -6.39 -6.76 7.02
N LEU A 106 -7.46 -5.99 7.23
CA LEU A 106 -7.89 -4.96 6.29
C LEU A 106 -8.04 -3.61 6.99
N TRP A 107 -7.30 -2.61 6.51
CA TRP A 107 -7.50 -1.21 6.83
C TRP A 107 -8.35 -0.55 5.72
N LYS A 108 -9.64 -0.35 6.00
CA LYS A 108 -10.56 0.31 5.07
C LYS A 108 -10.30 1.81 5.07
N ILE A 109 -10.16 2.39 3.88
CA ILE A 109 -10.10 3.84 3.70
C ILE A 109 -11.44 4.28 3.12
N GLN A 110 -12.24 4.98 3.91
CA GLN A 110 -13.50 5.56 3.48
C GLN A 110 -13.35 7.08 3.30
N HIS A 111 -12.64 7.73 4.21
CA HIS A 111 -12.50 9.20 4.28
C HIS A 111 -11.05 9.60 4.57
N ALA A 112 -10.73 10.89 4.36
CA ALA A 112 -9.36 11.39 4.52
C ALA A 112 -8.82 11.21 5.96
N GLY A 113 -9.71 11.18 6.96
CA GLY A 113 -9.36 10.97 8.36
C GLY A 113 -8.81 9.58 8.66
N ASP A 114 -9.16 8.56 7.86
CA ASP A 114 -8.66 7.19 8.04
C ASP A 114 -7.16 7.10 7.78
N LEU A 115 -6.61 8.00 6.96
CA LEU A 115 -5.18 8.13 6.76
C LEU A 115 -4.47 8.74 7.96
N ASP A 116 -5.12 9.63 8.71
CA ASP A 116 -4.54 10.15 9.96
C ASP A 116 -4.55 9.06 11.06
N SER A 117 -5.61 8.25 11.11
CA SER A 117 -5.68 7.06 11.98
C SER A 117 -4.64 6.02 11.59
N LEU A 118 -4.45 5.76 10.30
CA LEU A 118 -3.41 4.86 9.78
C LEU A 118 -2.01 5.36 10.17
N TYR A 119 -1.76 6.65 9.95
CA TYR A 119 -0.49 7.29 10.34
C TYR A 119 -0.20 7.09 11.83
N ARG A 120 -1.19 7.29 12.70
CA ARG A 120 -1.03 7.07 14.16
C ARG A 120 -0.74 5.61 14.47
N ALA A 121 -1.48 4.67 13.87
CA ALA A 121 -1.26 3.24 14.09
C ALA A 121 0.15 2.81 13.67
N LEU A 122 0.62 3.26 12.51
CA LEU A 122 1.98 3.02 12.04
C LEU A 122 3.05 3.64 12.96
N SER A 123 2.82 4.88 13.42
CA SER A 123 3.76 5.60 14.31
C SER A 123 3.91 4.94 15.68
N HIS A 124 2.90 4.21 16.14
CA HIS A 124 2.89 3.54 17.44
C HIS A 124 3.14 2.02 17.33
N HIS A 125 3.57 1.52 16.17
CA HIS A 125 3.80 0.09 15.91
C HIS A 125 2.59 -0.80 16.24
N LEU A 126 1.39 -0.31 15.94
CA LEU A 126 0.12 -1.02 16.15
C LEU A 126 -0.32 -1.88 14.96
N LEU A 127 0.52 -1.97 13.92
CA LEU A 127 0.29 -2.73 12.68
C LEU A 127 1.49 -3.64 12.38
#